data_AF-A0A5J0C436-F1
#
_entry.id   AF-A0A5J0C436-F1
#
_cell.length_a   1.000
_cell.length_b   1.000
_cell.length_c   1.000
_cell.angle_alpha   90.00
_cell.angle_beta   90.00
_cell.angle_gamma   90.00
#
_symmetry.space_group_name_H-M   'P 1'
#
loop_
_entity.id
_entity.type
_entity.pdbx_description
1 polymer ?
#
loop_
_entity_poly.entity_id
_entity_poly.type
_entity_poly.pdbx_seq_one_letter_code
_entity_poly.pdbx_strand_id
1 'polypeptide(L)'
;MKHIKKSVLVVLLTSHVAHASIVVGGTRLVFDGNNDESSINVENKDSKANLVQSWLSVADPQVTNKQAFIITPPLFRLDAGQKNSIRVIRSGAPLPADRESMYWLNIKGIPSIDDNASANRVEISINTQIKLIYRPPALTKSTPDSQSQQLKWQTAGDVITVNNPTPYYMNFASVTLNSHEVKSATFVPPKSSASFKLGSTAAPHGTVTWRLISDYGMSLEPHSGSF
;
A
#
# COMPACT_ATOMS: atom_id res chain seq x y z
N MET A 1 -20.96 -25.09 60.98
CA MET A 1 -20.17 -24.25 60.05
C MET A 1 -19.73 -25.11 58.86
N LYS A 2 -20.29 -24.90 57.66
CA LYS A 2 -19.91 -25.61 56.43
C LYS A 2 -19.02 -24.69 55.59
N HIS A 3 -17.76 -25.08 55.37
CA HIS A 3 -16.80 -24.31 54.60
C HIS A 3 -17.02 -24.51 53.09
N ILE A 4 -17.43 -23.44 52.39
CA ILE A 4 -17.51 -23.40 50.92
C ILE A 4 -16.11 -23.10 50.39
N LYS A 5 -15.47 -24.09 49.75
CA LYS A 5 -14.21 -23.90 49.02
C LYS A 5 -14.52 -23.12 47.73
N LYS A 6 -14.09 -21.86 47.64
CA LYS A 6 -14.16 -21.06 46.41
C LYS A 6 -13.03 -21.51 45.48
N SER A 7 -13.35 -22.34 44.48
CA SER A 7 -12.43 -22.58 43.34
C SER A 7 -12.44 -21.33 42.46
N VAL A 8 -11.31 -20.63 42.42
CA VAL A 8 -11.06 -19.54 41.47
C VAL A 8 -10.69 -20.17 40.13
N LEU A 9 -11.58 -20.07 39.15
CA LEU A 9 -11.34 -20.46 37.77
C LEU A 9 -10.54 -19.35 37.08
N VAL A 10 -9.23 -19.54 36.90
CA VAL A 10 -8.38 -18.66 36.09
C VAL A 10 -8.60 -19.01 34.62
N VAL A 11 -9.31 -18.15 33.90
CA VAL A 11 -9.44 -18.23 32.44
C VAL A 11 -8.19 -17.62 31.82
N LEU A 12 -7.28 -18.47 31.32
CA LEU A 12 -6.17 -18.03 30.47
C LEU A 12 -6.75 -17.62 29.10
N LEU A 13 -6.76 -16.31 28.81
CA LEU A 13 -7.00 -15.83 27.45
C LEU A 13 -5.78 -16.20 26.60
N THR A 14 -5.88 -17.26 25.81
CA THR A 14 -4.90 -17.58 24.78
C THR A 14 -5.13 -16.66 23.57
N SER A 15 -4.33 -15.62 23.46
CA SER A 15 -4.24 -14.81 22.25
C SER A 15 -3.72 -15.68 21.11
N HIS A 16 -4.56 -15.92 20.11
CA HIS A 16 -4.14 -16.62 18.90
C HIS A 16 -3.26 -15.65 18.10
N VAL A 17 -1.97 -15.96 17.96
CA VAL A 17 -1.08 -15.22 17.07
C VAL A 17 -1.54 -15.50 15.64
N ALA A 18 -2.06 -14.49 14.97
CA ALA A 18 -2.33 -14.58 13.54
C ALA A 18 -0.99 -14.67 12.80
N HIS A 19 -0.65 -15.84 12.26
CA HIS A 19 0.55 -16.04 11.47
C HIS A 19 0.32 -15.58 10.03
N ALA A 20 1.01 -14.52 9.62
CA ALA A 20 1.10 -14.15 8.21
C ALA A 20 2.04 -15.13 7.49
N SER A 21 1.59 -15.72 6.39
CA SER A 21 2.37 -16.72 5.67
C SER A 21 3.51 -16.07 4.86
N ILE A 22 3.19 -15.13 3.95
CA ILE A 22 4.18 -14.35 3.20
C ILE A 22 4.20 -12.89 3.68
N VAL A 23 5.36 -12.43 4.13
CA VAL A 23 5.61 -11.05 4.56
C VAL A 23 6.43 -10.33 3.49
N VAL A 24 5.98 -9.13 3.11
CA VAL A 24 6.66 -8.27 2.14
C VAL A 24 7.46 -7.21 2.89
N GLY A 25 8.69 -6.93 2.47
CA GLY A 25 9.62 -6.04 3.15
C GLY A 25 9.28 -4.54 3.10
N GLY A 26 8.16 -4.16 2.47
CA GLY A 26 7.70 -2.79 2.36
C GLY A 26 6.24 -2.70 1.92
N THR A 27 5.62 -1.54 2.14
CA THR A 27 4.24 -1.23 1.73
C THR A 27 4.14 -0.60 0.34
N ARG A 28 5.31 -0.35 -0.27
CA ARG A 28 5.49 0.20 -1.62
C ARG A 28 6.92 -0.02 -2.09
N LEU A 29 7.10 0.07 -3.39
CA LEU A 29 8.38 0.07 -4.09
C LEU A 29 8.44 1.32 -4.96
N VAL A 30 9.37 2.24 -4.65
CA VAL A 30 9.65 3.37 -5.53
C VAL A 30 10.75 2.95 -6.49
N PHE A 31 10.43 2.95 -7.79
CA PHE A 31 11.38 2.68 -8.85
C PHE A 31 12.02 4.00 -9.28
N ASP A 32 13.31 4.15 -8.98
CA ASP A 32 14.11 5.30 -9.43
C ASP A 32 14.43 5.14 -10.92
N GLY A 33 13.99 6.09 -11.75
CA GLY A 33 14.20 6.05 -13.18
C GLY A 33 15.65 6.25 -13.64
N ASN A 34 16.59 6.54 -12.73
CA ASN A 34 18.03 6.50 -13.02
C ASN A 34 18.62 5.08 -12.93
N ASN A 35 17.86 4.12 -12.40
CA ASN A 35 18.28 2.73 -12.25
C ASN A 35 17.57 1.83 -13.27
N ASP A 36 18.21 0.70 -13.59
CA ASP A 36 17.62 -0.32 -14.49
C ASP A 36 16.63 -1.24 -13.78
N GLU A 37 16.78 -1.40 -12.46
CA GLU A 37 15.95 -2.25 -11.63
C GLU A 37 15.69 -1.69 -10.22
N SER A 38 14.69 -2.25 -9.56
CA SER A 38 14.41 -2.05 -8.14
C SER A 38 13.86 -3.35 -7.56
N SER A 39 14.13 -3.61 -6.27
CA SER A 39 13.82 -4.90 -5.66
C SER A 39 13.04 -4.76 -4.37
N ILE A 40 12.21 -5.75 -4.07
CA ILE A 40 11.57 -5.88 -2.76
C ILE A 40 11.72 -7.30 -2.22
N ASN A 41 12.06 -7.39 -0.94
CA ASN A 41 12.23 -8.67 -0.27
C ASN A 41 10.89 -9.25 0.16
N VAL A 42 10.79 -10.57 0.12
CA VAL A 42 9.69 -11.34 0.68
C VAL A 42 10.23 -12.44 1.58
N GLU A 43 9.50 -12.76 2.64
CA GLU A 43 9.85 -13.75 3.63
C GLU A 43 8.67 -14.69 3.86
N ASN A 44 8.92 -15.99 3.86
CA ASN A 44 7.93 -16.96 4.29
C ASN A 44 8.07 -17.17 5.80
N LYS A 45 7.12 -16.64 6.58
CA LYS A 45 7.06 -16.81 8.04
C LYS A 45 6.16 -17.97 8.47
N ASP A 46 5.66 -18.73 7.50
CA ASP A 46 4.96 -19.97 7.74
C ASP A 46 5.92 -21.09 8.14
N SER A 47 5.36 -22.13 8.75
CA SER A 47 6.06 -23.38 9.09
C SER A 47 6.24 -24.32 7.90
N LYS A 48 5.61 -24.01 6.76
CA LYS A 48 5.61 -24.80 5.53
C LYS A 48 6.07 -23.98 4.34
N ALA A 49 6.43 -24.66 3.26
CA ALA A 49 6.76 -23.98 2.00
C ALA A 49 5.53 -23.32 1.37
N ASN A 50 5.77 -22.21 0.69
CA ASN A 50 4.77 -21.50 -0.10
C ASN A 50 5.26 -21.34 -1.54
N LEU A 51 4.32 -21.39 -2.49
CA LEU A 51 4.56 -20.82 -3.81
C LEU A 51 4.24 -19.33 -3.77
N VAL A 52 5.18 -18.51 -4.22
CA VAL A 52 5.02 -17.06 -4.32
C VAL A 52 4.86 -16.69 -5.79
N GLN A 53 3.70 -16.13 -6.14
CA GLN A 53 3.42 -15.59 -7.47
C GLN A 53 3.47 -14.07 -7.42
N SER A 54 4.12 -13.43 -8.40
CA SER A 54 4.21 -11.97 -8.48
C SER A 54 3.87 -11.45 -9.89
N TRP A 55 3.10 -10.36 -9.94
CA TRP A 55 2.69 -9.71 -11.20
C TRP A 55 2.30 -8.24 -11.00
N LEU A 56 2.32 -7.46 -12.08
CA LEU A 56 1.82 -6.09 -12.08
C LEU A 56 0.37 -6.01 -12.54
N SER A 57 -0.39 -5.13 -11.90
CA SER A 57 -1.65 -4.61 -12.42
C SER A 57 -1.63 -3.08 -12.44
N VAL A 58 -2.56 -2.48 -13.18
CA VAL A 58 -2.65 -1.01 -13.26
C VAL A 58 -3.30 -0.49 -11.98
N ALA A 59 -2.68 0.51 -11.35
CA ALA A 59 -3.22 1.17 -10.16
C ALA A 59 -3.95 2.47 -10.49
N ASP A 60 -3.44 3.20 -11.48
CA ASP A 60 -4.03 4.44 -11.97
C ASP A 60 -4.58 4.23 -13.38
N PRO A 61 -5.89 4.45 -13.64
CA PRO A 61 -6.48 4.34 -14.97
C PRO A 61 -5.79 5.22 -16.04
N GLN A 62 -5.08 6.27 -15.63
CA GLN A 62 -4.29 7.13 -16.55
C GLN A 62 -3.02 6.44 -17.07
N VAL A 63 -2.61 5.32 -16.45
CA VAL A 63 -1.44 4.54 -16.87
C VAL A 63 -1.89 3.49 -17.89
N THR A 64 -1.50 3.69 -19.14
CA THR A 64 -1.90 2.84 -20.27
C THR A 64 -0.89 1.74 -20.60
N ASN A 65 0.38 1.91 -20.23
CA ASN A 65 1.46 1.01 -20.63
C ASN A 65 1.77 -0.08 -19.58
N LYS A 66 1.02 -1.18 -19.62
CA LYS A 66 1.22 -2.33 -18.71
C LYS A 66 2.54 -3.09 -18.91
N GLN A 67 3.24 -2.84 -20.02
CA GLN A 67 4.43 -3.57 -20.43
C GLN A 67 5.72 -2.83 -20.08
N ALA A 68 5.66 -1.72 -19.33
CA ALA A 68 6.81 -0.90 -18.97
C ALA A 68 7.80 -1.56 -17.99
N PHE A 69 7.40 -2.69 -17.40
CA PHE A 69 8.19 -3.41 -16.42
C PHE A 69 8.09 -4.92 -16.59
N ILE A 70 9.15 -5.61 -16.21
CA ILE A 70 9.25 -7.06 -16.11
C ILE A 70 9.48 -7.38 -14.63
N ILE A 71 8.76 -8.37 -14.10
CA ILE A 71 8.99 -8.89 -12.75
C ILE A 71 9.71 -10.23 -12.83
N THR A 72 10.74 -10.40 -12.00
CA THR A 72 11.48 -11.66 -11.87
C THR A 72 11.83 -11.97 -10.42
N PRO A 73 11.64 -13.21 -9.94
CA PRO A 73 10.90 -14.30 -10.59
C PRO A 73 9.36 -14.11 -10.48
N PRO A 74 8.58 -14.40 -11.54
CA PRO A 74 7.11 -14.28 -11.51
C PRO A 74 6.43 -15.40 -10.70
N LEU A 75 7.10 -16.54 -10.52
CA LEU A 75 6.65 -17.66 -9.70
C LEU A 75 7.86 -18.40 -9.14
N PHE A 76 7.88 -18.66 -7.84
CA PHE A 76 8.95 -19.42 -7.20
C PHE A 76 8.47 -20.07 -5.90
N ARG A 77 9.15 -21.13 -5.48
CA ARG A 77 8.95 -21.75 -4.17
C ARG A 77 9.80 -21.02 -3.13
N LEU A 78 9.23 -20.81 -1.95
CA LEU A 78 9.90 -20.24 -0.79
C LEU A 78 9.66 -21.16 0.42
N ASP A 79 10.72 -21.82 0.90
CA ASP A 79 10.58 -22.74 2.03
C ASP A 79 10.38 -21.98 3.36
N ALA A 80 10.02 -22.70 4.43
CA ALA A 80 9.76 -22.12 5.74
C ALA A 80 10.96 -21.30 6.25
N GLY A 81 10.72 -20.07 6.69
CA GLY A 81 11.74 -19.14 7.17
C GLY A 81 12.65 -18.53 6.09
N GLN A 82 12.51 -18.93 4.82
CA GLN A 82 13.35 -18.40 3.75
C GLN A 82 12.93 -17.00 3.32
N LYS A 83 13.93 -16.27 2.81
CA LYS A 83 13.77 -14.95 2.20
C LYS A 83 14.18 -15.02 0.74
N ASN A 84 13.50 -14.28 -0.11
CA ASN A 84 13.89 -14.07 -1.49
C ASN A 84 13.58 -12.64 -1.91
N SER A 85 14.13 -12.20 -3.04
CA SER A 85 13.92 -10.87 -3.58
C SER A 85 13.18 -10.93 -4.91
N ILE A 86 12.13 -10.12 -5.04
CA ILE A 86 11.42 -9.89 -6.30
C ILE A 86 12.03 -8.63 -6.92
N ARG A 87 12.54 -8.75 -8.15
CA ARG A 87 13.08 -7.64 -8.92
C ARG A 87 12.07 -7.15 -9.95
N VAL A 88 11.93 -5.84 -10.03
CA VAL A 88 11.20 -5.11 -11.06
C VAL A 88 12.24 -4.46 -11.95
N ILE A 89 12.17 -4.73 -13.25
CA ILE A 89 13.16 -4.29 -14.25
C ILE A 89 12.44 -3.47 -15.31
N ARG A 90 13.02 -2.37 -15.79
CA ARG A 90 12.46 -1.60 -16.90
C ARG A 90 12.57 -2.38 -18.20
N SER A 91 11.48 -2.49 -18.94
CA SER A 91 11.47 -3.12 -20.28
C SER A 91 11.93 -2.17 -21.40
N GLY A 92 12.10 -0.89 -21.10
CA GLY A 92 12.34 0.16 -22.08
C GLY A 92 11.08 0.76 -22.71
N ALA A 93 9.89 0.18 -22.48
CA ALA A 93 8.65 0.74 -23.01
C ALA A 93 8.41 2.17 -22.46
N PRO A 94 7.85 3.10 -23.26
CA PRO A 94 7.78 4.50 -22.89
C PRO A 94 6.86 4.74 -21.69
N LEU A 95 7.30 5.64 -20.80
CA LEU A 95 6.54 6.19 -19.69
C LEU A 95 6.66 7.72 -19.69
N PRO A 96 5.69 8.46 -19.12
CA PRO A 96 5.80 9.90 -18.96
C PRO A 96 7.11 10.30 -18.27
N ALA A 97 7.82 11.27 -18.85
CA ALA A 97 9.05 11.81 -18.28
C ALA A 97 8.80 12.98 -17.31
N ASP A 98 7.58 13.53 -17.32
CA ASP A 98 7.19 14.77 -16.63
C ASP A 98 6.37 14.53 -15.35
N ARG A 99 6.06 13.27 -15.01
CA ARG A 99 5.25 12.86 -13.86
C ARG A 99 5.49 11.40 -13.49
N GLU A 100 5.19 11.05 -12.24
CA GLU A 100 5.23 9.67 -11.78
C GLU A 100 4.18 8.79 -12.50
N SER A 101 4.41 7.47 -12.52
CA SER A 101 3.43 6.46 -12.95
C SER A 101 3.27 5.39 -11.88
N MET A 102 2.04 5.00 -11.56
CA MET A 102 1.78 4.03 -10.49
C MET A 102 1.12 2.73 -10.98
N TYR A 103 1.65 1.62 -10.48
CA TYR A 103 1.17 0.26 -10.69
C TYR A 103 0.91 -0.40 -9.34
N TRP A 104 0.18 -1.50 -9.37
CA TRP A 104 0.07 -2.42 -8.25
C TRP A 104 1.04 -3.57 -8.48
N LEU A 105 1.96 -3.78 -7.54
CA LEU A 105 2.74 -5.01 -7.44
C LEU A 105 1.96 -5.98 -6.54
N ASN A 106 1.50 -7.06 -7.14
CA ASN A 106 0.76 -8.12 -6.47
C ASN A 106 1.74 -9.23 -6.11
N ILE A 107 1.66 -9.69 -4.86
CA ILE A 107 2.49 -10.76 -4.31
C ILE A 107 1.54 -11.73 -3.63
N LYS A 108 1.29 -12.87 -4.25
CA LYS A 108 0.40 -13.91 -3.76
C LYS A 108 1.17 -15.07 -3.18
N GLY A 109 0.93 -15.35 -1.89
CA GLY A 109 1.37 -16.58 -1.25
C GLY A 109 0.33 -17.68 -1.43
N ILE A 110 0.77 -18.83 -1.92
CA ILE A 110 -0.03 -20.04 -2.10
C ILE A 110 0.57 -21.12 -1.20
N PRO A 111 -0.13 -21.50 -0.11
CA PRO A 111 0.39 -22.49 0.84
C PRO A 111 0.50 -23.87 0.23
N SER A 112 1.50 -24.65 0.68
CA SER A 112 1.59 -26.06 0.33
C SER A 112 0.50 -26.87 1.04
N ILE A 113 0.03 -27.89 0.34
CA ILE A 113 -0.99 -28.83 0.83
C ILE A 113 -0.28 -30.08 1.35
N ASP A 114 -0.71 -30.61 2.50
CA ASP A 114 -0.26 -31.93 2.96
C ASP A 114 -1.05 -33.03 2.23
N ASP A 115 -0.36 -34.07 1.77
CA ASP A 115 -0.99 -35.22 1.11
C ASP A 115 -1.96 -35.99 2.03
N ASN A 116 -1.80 -35.87 3.35
CA ASN A 116 -2.66 -36.49 4.37
C ASN A 116 -3.79 -35.57 4.89
N ALA A 117 -3.96 -34.38 4.29
CA ALA A 117 -4.95 -33.44 4.77
C ALA A 117 -6.38 -33.89 4.44
N SER A 118 -7.30 -33.74 5.41
CA SER A 118 -8.73 -34.03 5.31
C SER A 118 -9.35 -33.50 4.00
N ALA A 119 -10.19 -34.31 3.36
CA ALA A 119 -10.87 -33.98 2.10
C ALA A 119 -11.72 -32.70 2.17
N ASN A 120 -12.17 -32.29 3.36
CA ASN A 120 -12.93 -31.07 3.57
C ASN A 120 -12.08 -30.06 4.36
N ARG A 121 -11.42 -29.14 3.64
CA ARG A 121 -10.69 -28.03 4.25
C ARG A 121 -10.84 -26.76 3.43
N VAL A 122 -10.69 -25.63 4.11
CA VAL A 122 -10.64 -24.30 3.50
C VAL A 122 -9.19 -23.85 3.48
N GLU A 123 -8.71 -23.47 2.30
CA GLU A 123 -7.37 -22.95 2.09
C GLU A 123 -7.44 -21.47 1.74
N ILE A 124 -6.62 -20.67 2.42
CA ILE A 124 -6.58 -19.22 2.24
C ILE A 124 -5.25 -18.88 1.57
N SER A 125 -5.34 -18.39 0.33
CA SER A 125 -4.21 -17.75 -0.34
C SER A 125 -4.32 -16.24 -0.17
N ILE A 126 -3.25 -15.61 0.30
CA ILE A 126 -3.23 -14.16 0.56
C ILE A 126 -2.54 -13.47 -0.62
N ASN A 127 -3.23 -12.51 -1.25
CA ASN A 127 -2.64 -11.60 -2.24
C ASN A 127 -2.36 -10.24 -1.61
N THR A 128 -1.09 -9.94 -1.38
CA THR A 128 -0.65 -8.63 -0.90
C THR A 128 -0.45 -7.70 -2.09
N GLN A 129 -1.14 -6.57 -2.10
CA GLN A 129 -1.04 -5.57 -3.14
C GLN A 129 -0.35 -4.32 -2.60
N ILE A 130 0.79 -3.95 -3.21
CA ILE A 130 1.55 -2.75 -2.83
C ILE A 130 1.76 -1.84 -4.02
N LYS A 131 1.99 -0.55 -3.76
CA LYS A 131 2.22 0.44 -4.82
C LYS A 131 3.62 0.27 -5.41
N LEU A 132 3.72 0.17 -6.72
CA LEU A 132 4.95 0.37 -7.48
C LEU A 132 4.87 1.76 -8.12
N ILE A 133 5.73 2.68 -7.70
CA ILE A 133 5.73 4.08 -8.18
C ILE A 133 6.99 4.30 -9.00
N TYR A 134 6.84 4.51 -10.30
CA TYR A 134 7.93 4.93 -11.17
C TYR A 134 8.14 6.42 -11.04
N ARG A 135 9.36 6.82 -10.66
CA ARG A 135 9.79 8.21 -10.59
C ARG A 135 10.82 8.50 -11.69
N PRO A 136 10.45 9.26 -12.74
CA PRO A 136 11.38 9.64 -13.80
C PRO A 136 12.61 10.36 -13.26
N PRO A 137 13.78 10.30 -13.94
CA PRO A 137 15.01 10.99 -13.55
C PRO A 137 14.83 12.48 -13.23
N ALA A 138 13.95 13.17 -13.97
CA ALA A 138 13.68 14.59 -13.78
C ALA A 138 13.06 14.91 -12.40
N LEU A 139 12.50 13.92 -11.71
CA LEU A 139 11.77 14.08 -10.45
C LEU A 139 12.53 13.52 -9.24
N THR A 140 13.73 12.98 -9.40
CA THR A 140 14.44 12.35 -8.26
C THR A 140 15.10 13.34 -7.31
N LYS A 141 15.19 14.62 -7.69
CA LYS A 141 15.79 15.70 -6.87
C LYS A 141 14.84 16.31 -5.84
N SER A 142 13.57 15.94 -5.85
CA SER A 142 12.55 16.47 -4.95
C SER A 142 11.66 15.33 -4.45
N THR A 143 10.90 15.58 -3.39
CA THR A 143 9.99 14.58 -2.81
C THR A 143 8.53 15.01 -2.93
N PRO A 144 7.57 14.08 -2.86
CA PRO A 144 6.15 14.44 -2.79
C PRO A 144 5.85 15.41 -1.64
N ASP A 145 6.42 15.15 -0.46
CA ASP A 145 6.27 15.95 0.76
C ASP A 145 6.65 17.42 0.57
N SER A 146 7.81 17.68 -0.04
CA SER A 146 8.29 19.05 -0.30
C SER A 146 7.38 19.88 -1.20
N GLN A 147 6.51 19.24 -1.99
CA GLN A 147 5.58 19.89 -2.91
C GLN A 147 4.13 19.85 -2.39
N SER A 148 3.88 19.25 -1.23
CA SER A 148 2.53 18.96 -0.76
C SER A 148 1.68 20.20 -0.45
N GLN A 149 2.31 21.35 -0.16
CA GLN A 149 1.61 22.61 0.10
C GLN A 149 0.95 23.22 -1.15
N GLN A 150 1.25 22.70 -2.35
CA GLN A 150 0.60 23.13 -3.59
C GLN A 150 -0.78 22.50 -3.79
N LEU A 151 -1.16 21.53 -2.95
CA LEU A 151 -2.46 20.91 -2.99
C LEU A 151 -3.56 21.94 -2.71
N LYS A 152 -4.60 21.93 -3.53
CA LYS A 152 -5.78 22.77 -3.34
C LYS A 152 -6.97 21.90 -2.97
N TRP A 153 -7.67 22.29 -1.93
CA TRP A 153 -8.81 21.55 -1.39
C TRP A 153 -10.09 22.35 -1.61
N GLN A 154 -11.19 21.64 -1.80
CA GLN A 154 -12.53 22.22 -1.91
C GLN A 154 -13.57 21.19 -1.46
N THR A 155 -14.71 21.65 -0.95
CA THR A 155 -15.85 20.79 -0.63
C THR A 155 -17.05 21.12 -1.49
N ALA A 156 -17.85 20.09 -1.78
CA ALA A 156 -19.15 20.22 -2.42
C ALA A 156 -20.06 19.09 -1.94
N GLY A 157 -21.15 19.44 -1.25
CA GLY A 157 -22.07 18.46 -0.67
C GLY A 157 -21.39 17.58 0.37
N ASP A 158 -21.41 16.26 0.18
CA ASP A 158 -20.79 15.24 1.04
C ASP A 158 -19.39 14.80 0.58
N VAL A 159 -18.76 15.58 -0.30
CA VAL A 159 -17.47 15.26 -0.93
C VAL A 159 -16.44 16.34 -0.65
N ILE A 160 -15.22 15.92 -0.32
CA ILE A 160 -14.02 16.75 -0.37
C ILE A 160 -13.19 16.37 -1.59
N THR A 161 -12.74 17.36 -2.36
CA THR A 161 -11.91 17.17 -3.54
C THR A 161 -10.57 17.83 -3.33
N VAL A 162 -9.50 17.11 -3.69
CA VAL A 162 -8.13 17.63 -3.73
C VAL A 162 -7.68 17.75 -5.18
N ASN A 163 -7.14 18.89 -5.54
CA ASN A 163 -6.43 19.12 -6.79
C ASN A 163 -4.92 19.06 -6.54
N ASN A 164 -4.24 18.23 -7.31
CA ASN A 164 -2.81 18.03 -7.27
C ASN A 164 -2.14 18.56 -8.55
N PRO A 165 -1.58 19.77 -8.54
CA PRO A 165 -0.87 20.31 -9.69
C PRO A 165 0.54 19.71 -9.86
N THR A 166 1.04 18.96 -8.88
CA THR A 166 2.42 18.48 -8.84
C THR A 166 2.63 17.24 -9.73
N PRO A 167 3.89 16.88 -10.05
CA PRO A 167 4.19 15.69 -10.84
C PRO A 167 4.26 14.38 -10.01
N TYR A 168 3.88 14.41 -8.72
CA TYR A 168 3.96 13.26 -7.80
C TYR A 168 2.59 12.70 -7.42
N TYR A 169 2.52 11.40 -7.09
CA TYR A 169 1.37 10.84 -6.38
C TYR A 169 1.42 11.27 -4.92
N MET A 170 0.39 11.98 -4.47
CA MET A 170 0.25 12.33 -3.05
C MET A 170 -0.51 11.21 -2.36
N ASN A 171 0.24 10.35 -1.67
CA ASN A 171 -0.28 9.18 -0.96
C ASN A 171 -0.60 9.58 0.47
N PHE A 172 -1.88 9.73 0.82
CA PHE A 172 -2.28 10.18 2.14
C PHE A 172 -2.18 9.05 3.17
N ALA A 173 -1.53 9.33 4.30
CA ALA A 173 -1.60 8.52 5.51
C ALA A 173 -2.87 8.83 6.29
N SER A 174 -3.24 10.11 6.32
CA SER A 174 -4.49 10.59 6.89
C SER A 174 -4.89 11.92 6.25
N VAL A 175 -6.20 12.17 6.23
CA VAL A 175 -6.81 13.46 5.88
C VAL A 175 -7.89 13.72 6.91
N THR A 176 -7.90 14.92 7.49
CA THR A 176 -8.95 15.38 8.38
C THR A 176 -9.51 16.71 7.88
N LEU A 177 -10.82 16.87 7.97
CA LEU A 177 -11.53 18.13 7.73
C LEU A 177 -12.15 18.57 9.05
N ASN A 178 -11.77 19.74 9.56
CA ASN A 178 -12.24 20.25 10.86
C ASN A 178 -12.13 19.20 11.99
N SER A 179 -10.98 18.51 12.06
CA SER A 179 -10.69 17.43 13.03
C SER A 179 -11.48 16.13 12.84
N HIS A 180 -12.33 16.01 11.82
CA HIS A 180 -13.00 14.76 11.45
C HIS A 180 -12.23 14.01 10.37
N GLU A 181 -11.96 12.73 10.60
CA GLU A 181 -11.22 11.89 9.65
C GLU A 181 -12.02 11.60 8.38
N VAL A 182 -11.37 11.82 7.23
CA VAL A 182 -11.89 11.45 5.91
C VAL A 182 -11.41 10.04 5.58
N LYS A 183 -12.12 9.03 6.07
CA LYS A 183 -11.73 7.61 5.95
C LYS A 183 -11.59 7.09 4.52
N SER A 184 -12.24 7.73 3.56
CA SER A 184 -12.17 7.36 2.15
C SER A 184 -10.95 7.93 1.42
N ALA A 185 -10.15 8.78 2.08
CA ALA A 185 -8.95 9.36 1.51
C ALA A 185 -7.88 8.29 1.24
N THR A 186 -7.33 8.30 0.03
CA THR A 186 -6.32 7.32 -0.40
C THR A 186 -5.11 8.01 -1.02
N PHE A 187 -5.21 8.41 -2.28
CA PHE A 187 -4.18 9.16 -2.98
C PHE A 187 -4.79 10.08 -4.03
N VAL A 188 -4.02 11.08 -4.47
CA VAL A 188 -4.35 11.88 -5.66
C VAL A 188 -3.23 11.76 -6.71
N PRO A 189 -3.55 11.41 -7.97
CA PRO A 189 -2.57 11.30 -9.04
C PRO A 189 -1.88 12.63 -9.39
N PRO A 190 -0.71 12.59 -10.06
CA PRO A 190 -0.05 13.77 -10.61
C PRO A 190 -0.95 14.55 -11.57
N LYS A 191 -0.89 15.89 -11.50
CA LYS A 191 -1.60 16.81 -12.41
C LYS A 191 -3.08 16.45 -12.60
N SER A 192 -3.75 16.05 -11.51
CA SER A 192 -5.11 15.52 -11.51
C SER A 192 -5.84 15.94 -10.22
N SER A 193 -7.08 15.47 -10.08
CA SER A 193 -7.88 15.65 -8.87
C SER A 193 -8.41 14.31 -8.37
N ALA A 194 -8.64 14.20 -7.06
CA ALA A 194 -9.30 13.06 -6.44
C ALA A 194 -10.38 13.55 -5.48
N SER A 195 -11.47 12.77 -5.38
CA SER A 195 -12.63 13.11 -4.56
C SER A 195 -12.88 12.00 -3.55
N PHE A 196 -13.14 12.40 -2.30
CA PHE A 196 -13.32 11.51 -1.16
C PHE A 196 -14.64 11.83 -0.46
N LYS A 197 -15.40 10.80 -0.10
CA LYS A 197 -16.66 10.93 0.64
C LYS A 197 -16.38 11.24 2.11
N LEU A 198 -17.10 12.21 2.65
CA LEU A 198 -17.02 12.65 4.04
C LEU A 198 -17.94 11.85 4.98
N GLY A 199 -19.01 11.27 4.45
CA GLY A 199 -20.04 10.58 5.24
C GLY A 199 -21.03 11.52 5.93
N SER A 200 -20.84 12.83 5.80
CA SER A 200 -21.74 13.90 6.20
C SER A 200 -21.58 15.10 5.26
N THR A 201 -22.55 16.01 5.26
CA THR A 201 -22.45 17.25 4.48
C THR A 201 -21.33 18.13 5.02
N ALA A 202 -20.43 18.54 4.14
CA ALA A 202 -19.30 19.41 4.48
C ALA A 202 -19.78 20.82 4.84
N ALA A 203 -19.07 21.47 5.76
CA ALA A 203 -19.10 22.92 5.83
C ALA A 203 -18.50 23.52 4.53
N PRO A 204 -19.00 24.67 4.06
CA PRO A 204 -18.48 25.32 2.86
C PRO A 204 -17.03 25.82 3.02
N HIS A 205 -16.59 26.02 4.28
CA HIS A 205 -15.22 26.37 4.64
C HIS A 205 -14.70 25.43 5.70
N GLY A 206 -13.38 25.21 5.71
CA GLY A 206 -12.76 24.39 6.72
C GLY A 206 -11.25 24.33 6.64
N THR A 207 -10.65 23.87 7.73
CA THR A 207 -9.24 23.55 7.77
C THR A 207 -9.06 22.07 7.48
N VAL A 208 -8.30 21.77 6.43
CA VAL A 208 -7.84 20.42 6.12
C VAL A 208 -6.47 20.23 6.72
N THR A 209 -6.27 19.11 7.40
CA THR A 209 -4.94 18.65 7.79
C THR A 209 -4.71 17.30 7.15
N TRP A 210 -3.53 17.08 6.59
CA TRP A 210 -3.17 15.81 5.96
C TRP A 210 -1.74 15.41 6.28
N ARG A 211 -1.50 14.10 6.29
CA ARG A 211 -0.16 13.50 6.39
C ARG A 211 0.08 12.67 5.14
N LEU A 212 1.29 12.70 4.59
CA LEU A 212 1.68 11.83 3.49
C LEU A 212 2.39 10.58 4.01
N ILE A 213 2.33 9.51 3.22
CA ILE A 213 3.18 8.33 3.41
C ILE A 213 4.44 8.53 2.57
N SER A 214 5.61 8.46 3.20
CA SER A 214 6.92 8.57 2.56
C SER A 214 7.19 7.44 1.58
N ASP A 215 8.28 7.56 0.81
CA ASP A 215 8.76 6.51 -0.10
C ASP A 215 9.11 5.21 0.65
N TYR A 216 9.47 5.32 1.93
CA TYR A 216 9.80 4.20 2.81
C TYR A 216 8.62 3.68 3.63
N GLY A 217 7.41 4.19 3.40
CA GLY A 217 6.19 3.73 4.06
C GLY A 217 5.90 4.34 5.44
N MET A 218 6.64 5.37 5.86
CA MET A 218 6.41 6.07 7.12
C MET A 218 5.41 7.23 6.96
N SER A 219 4.60 7.48 7.99
CA SER A 219 3.76 8.68 8.03
C SER A 219 4.62 9.92 8.31
N LEU A 220 4.57 10.90 7.40
CA LEU A 220 5.31 12.16 7.48
C LEU A 220 4.58 13.18 8.34
N GLU A 221 5.24 14.31 8.61
CA GLU A 221 4.67 15.40 9.41
C GLU A 221 3.38 15.97 8.78
N PRO A 222 2.48 16.53 9.61
CA PRO A 222 1.22 17.03 9.12
C PRO A 222 1.41 18.35 8.38
N HIS A 223 0.69 18.50 7.28
CA HIS A 223 0.47 19.76 6.59
C HIS A 223 -0.97 20.21 6.82
N SER A 224 -1.20 21.51 6.73
CA SER A 224 -2.53 22.10 6.86
C SER A 224 -2.78 23.14 5.80
N GLY A 225 -4.04 23.30 5.41
CA GLY A 225 -4.52 24.31 4.49
C GLY A 225 -5.99 24.63 4.76
N SER A 226 -6.44 25.78 4.31
CA SER A 226 -7.83 26.24 4.48
C SER A 226 -8.40 26.68 3.14
N PHE A 227 -9.71 26.54 2.99
CA PHE A 227 -10.50 27.05 1.86
C PHE A 227 -11.87 27.51 2.35
#